data_AF-T5KE78-F1
#
_entry.id   AF-T5KE78-F1
#
_cell.length_a   1.000
_cell.length_b   1.000
_cell.length_c   1.000
_cell.angle_alpha   90.00
_cell.angle_beta   90.00
_cell.angle_gamma   90.00
#
_symmetry.space_group_name_H-M   'P 1'
#
loop_
_entity.id
_entity.type
_entity.pdbx_description
1 polymer ?
#
loop_
_entity_poly.entity_id
_entity_poly.type
_entity_poly.pdbx_seq_one_letter_code
_entity_poly.pdbx_strand_id
1 'polypeptide(L)' 'MDTTSPAPQVAVTTPPCMNCGARSTVVVDADRLASWQAGALTQLAFDNLDAGTRELLISGIHPDCWQQMLGNSEE' A
#
# COMPACT_ATOMS: atom_id res chain seq x y z
N MET A 1 9.47 13.81 -27.97
CA MET A 1 8.39 12.83 -27.69
C MET A 1 8.95 11.92 -26.61
N ASP A 2 8.72 12.27 -25.36
CA ASP A 2 9.32 11.58 -24.21
C ASP A 2 8.69 10.19 -24.11
N THR A 3 9.47 9.16 -24.43
CA THR A 3 9.03 7.76 -24.35
C THR A 3 9.55 7.20 -23.04
N THR A 4 9.04 7.70 -21.92
CA THR A 4 9.25 7.06 -20.62
C THR A 4 8.47 5.75 -20.63
N SER A 5 9.16 4.64 -20.86
CA SER A 5 8.61 3.31 -20.59
C SER A 5 8.17 3.24 -19.13
N PRO A 6 7.01 2.64 -18.82
CA PRO A 6 6.62 2.43 -17.44
C PRO A 6 7.69 1.58 -16.73
N ALA A 7 8.03 1.96 -15.50
CA ALA A 7 8.92 1.18 -14.65
C ALA A 7 8.40 -0.27 -14.53
N PRO A 8 9.30 -1.26 -14.35
CA PRO A 8 8.86 -2.64 -14.15
C PRO A 8 7.98 -2.73 -12.91
N GLN A 9 6.82 -3.37 -13.04
CA GLN A 9 5.86 -3.53 -11.95
C GLN A 9 5.98 -4.90 -11.29
N VAL A 10 5.76 -4.93 -9.99
CA VAL A 10 5.82 -6.15 -9.16
C VAL A 10 4.62 -6.22 -8.23
N ALA A 11 4.10 -7.42 -8.03
CA ALA A 11 2.99 -7.69 -7.12
C ALA A 11 3.53 -7.96 -5.70
N VAL A 12 3.12 -7.14 -4.73
CA VAL A 12 3.47 -7.27 -3.32
C VAL A 12 2.26 -7.78 -2.55
N THR A 13 2.42 -8.89 -1.84
CA THR A 13 1.39 -9.39 -0.93
C THR A 13 1.51 -8.67 0.41
N THR A 14 0.40 -8.13 0.91
CA THR A 14 0.36 -7.38 2.17
C THR A 14 0.39 -8.33 3.37
N PRO A 15 0.71 -7.82 4.58
CA PRO A 15 0.40 -8.53 5.81
C PRO A 15 -1.09 -8.93 5.86
N PRO A 16 -1.46 -9.99 6.61
CA PRO A 16 -2.87 -10.30 6.83
C PRO A 16 -3.54 -9.17 7.61
N CYS A 17 -4.74 -8.77 7.18
CA CYS A 17 -5.55 -7.81 7.90
C CYS A 17 -5.86 -8.34 9.31
N MET A 18 -5.63 -7.52 10.33
CA MET A 18 -5.91 -7.92 11.72
C MET A 18 -7.42 -8.06 12.03
N ASN A 19 -8.29 -7.43 11.22
CA ASN A 19 -9.74 -7.50 11.39
C ASN A 19 -10.35 -8.73 10.72
N CYS A 20 -10.05 -8.96 9.43
CA CYS A 20 -10.69 -10.02 8.64
C CYS A 20 -9.77 -11.22 8.33
N GLY A 21 -8.46 -11.12 8.60
CA GLY A 21 -7.47 -12.17 8.31
C GLY A 21 -7.06 -12.30 6.85
N ALA A 22 -7.76 -11.63 5.91
CA ALA A 22 -7.45 -11.70 4.48
C ALA A 22 -6.18 -10.89 4.13
N ARG A 23 -5.51 -11.27 3.04
CA ARG A 23 -4.37 -10.55 2.46
C ARG A 23 -4.79 -9.86 1.17
N SER A 24 -4.10 -8.77 0.83
CA SER A 24 -4.23 -8.09 -0.44
C SER A 24 -2.97 -8.25 -1.28
N THR A 25 -3.09 -7.97 -2.58
CA THR A 25 -1.95 -7.82 -3.48
C THR A 25 -1.99 -6.43 -4.07
N VAL A 26 -0.88 -5.70 -3.95
CA VAL A 26 -0.71 -4.35 -4.49
C VAL A 26 0.38 -4.41 -5.55
N VAL A 27 0.11 -3.83 -6.72
CA VAL A 27 1.09 -3.71 -7.79
C VAL A 27 1.83 -2.39 -7.62
N VAL A 28 3.15 -2.44 -7.56
CA VAL A 28 4.02 -1.27 -7.36
C VAL A 28 5.20 -1.29 -8.33
N ASP A 29 5.82 -0.15 -8.55
CA ASP A 29 7.08 -0.08 -9.32
C ASP A 29 8.21 -0.77 -8.54
N ALA A 30 9.01 -1.58 -9.23
CA ALA A 30 10.07 -2.36 -8.61
C ALA A 30 11.14 -1.50 -7.93
N ASP A 31 11.49 -0.36 -8.53
CA ASP A 31 12.48 0.58 -7.97
C ASP A 31 11.98 1.22 -6.66
N ARG A 32 10.67 1.50 -6.60
CA ARG A 32 10.02 2.02 -5.40
C ARG A 32 9.95 0.98 -4.29
N LEU A 33 9.65 -0.27 -4.65
CA LEU A 33 9.70 -1.39 -3.71
C LEU A 33 11.11 -1.59 -3.15
N ALA A 34 12.15 -1.55 -4.00
CA ALA A 34 13.53 -1.65 -3.57
C ALA A 34 13.92 -0.51 -2.61
N SER A 35 13.49 0.72 -2.89
CA SER A 35 13.70 1.86 -1.98
C SER A 35 13.03 1.67 -0.62
N TRP A 36 11.78 1.20 -0.60
CA TRP A 36 11.08 0.88 0.64
C TRP A 36 11.76 -0.23 1.44
N GLN A 37 12.19 -1.30 0.77
CA GLN A 37 12.94 -2.41 1.39
C GLN A 37 14.31 -1.97 1.92
N ALA A 38 14.91 -0.92 1.36
CA ALA A 38 16.12 -0.29 1.88
C ALA A 38 15.88 0.63 3.08
N GLY A 39 14.64 0.77 3.56
CA GLY A 39 14.29 1.53 4.75
C GLY A 39 13.77 2.95 4.47
N ALA A 40 13.47 3.29 3.21
CA ALA A 40 12.78 4.54 2.92
C ALA A 40 11.38 4.55 3.55
N LEU A 41 10.92 5.73 3.96
CA LEU A 41 9.56 5.91 4.49
C LEU A 41 8.54 5.59 3.39
N THR A 42 7.47 4.87 3.72
CA THR A 42 6.43 4.43 2.76
C THR A 42 5.86 5.60 1.94
N GLN A 43 5.67 6.77 2.56
CA GLN A 43 5.18 7.97 1.88
C GLN A 43 6.17 8.58 0.87
N LEU A 44 7.45 8.29 1.00
CA LEU A 44 8.49 8.72 0.05
C LEU A 44 8.69 7.67 -1.04
N ALA A 45 8.76 6.39 -0.67
CA ALA A 45 8.92 5.30 -1.63
C ALA A 45 7.71 5.20 -2.58
N PHE A 46 6.51 5.37 -2.05
CA PHE A 46 5.24 5.25 -2.78
C PHE A 46 4.46 6.56 -2.78
N ASP A 47 5.11 7.66 -3.12
CA ASP A 47 4.48 8.99 -3.24
C ASP A 47 3.36 9.06 -4.28
N ASN A 48 3.34 8.12 -5.23
CA ASN A 48 2.32 7.94 -6.26
C ASN A 48 1.09 7.14 -5.79
N LEU A 49 1.13 6.51 -4.62
CA LEU A 49 0.00 5.76 -4.07
C LEU A 49 -0.81 6.64 -3.10
N ASP A 50 -2.12 6.42 -3.07
CA ASP A 50 -2.98 7.08 -2.10
C ASP A 50 -2.66 6.63 -0.66
N ALA A 51 -3.16 7.38 0.33
CA ALA A 51 -2.90 7.07 1.73
C ALA A 51 -3.42 5.68 2.14
N GLY A 52 -4.60 5.27 1.67
CA GLY A 52 -5.19 3.98 2.01
C GLY A 52 -4.38 2.80 1.46
N THR A 53 -3.90 2.90 0.22
CA THR A 53 -3.03 1.87 -0.37
C THR A 53 -1.68 1.78 0.35
N ARG A 54 -1.10 2.91 0.78
CA ARG A 54 0.13 2.92 1.61
C ARG A 54 -0.10 2.27 2.97
N GLU A 55 -1.20 2.59 3.65
CA GLU A 55 -1.55 1.96 4.92
C GLU A 55 -1.82 0.46 4.77
N LEU A 56 -2.44 0.05 3.66
CA LEU A 56 -2.66 -1.35 3.33
C LEU A 56 -1.33 -2.10 3.14
N LEU A 57 -0.31 -1.48 2.51
CA LEU A 57 1.04 -2.05 2.39
C LEU A 57 1.75 -2.20 3.75
N ILE A 58 1.56 -1.24 4.66
CA ILE A 58 2.20 -1.22 5.99
C ILE A 58 1.54 -2.21 6.94
N SER A 59 0.22 -2.11 7.10
CA SER A 59 -0.53 -2.79 8.17
C SER A 59 -1.28 -4.03 7.68
N GLY A 60 -1.55 -4.14 6.38
CA GLY A 60 -2.46 -5.14 5.83
C GLY A 60 -3.94 -4.86 6.06
N ILE A 61 -4.31 -3.77 6.73
CA ILE A 61 -5.71 -3.49 7.08
C ILE A 61 -6.44 -2.86 5.89
N HIS A 62 -7.55 -3.48 5.47
CA HIS A 62 -8.39 -2.94 4.40
C HIS A 62 -9.07 -1.63 4.83
N PRO A 63 -9.29 -0.68 3.91
CA PRO A 63 -10.03 0.55 4.19
C PRO A 63 -11.40 0.31 4.85
N ASP A 64 -12.16 -0.68 4.39
CA ASP A 64 -13.46 -1.01 4.98
C ASP A 64 -13.33 -1.65 6.37
N CYS A 65 -12.22 -2.34 6.65
CA CYS A 65 -11.94 -2.89 7.98
C CYS A 65 -11.60 -1.77 8.97
N TRP A 66 -10.91 -0.71 8.53
CA TRP A 66 -10.71 0.48 9.36
C TRP A 66 -12.02 1.14 9.76
N GLN A 67 -12.94 1.31 8.80
CA GLN A 67 -14.27 1.89 9.07
C GLN A 67 -15.07 1.05 10.08
N GLN A 68 -15.02 -0.29 9.95
CA GLN A 68 -15.67 -1.20 10.90
C GLN A 68 -15.06 -1.13 12.30
N MET A 69 -13.72 -1.03 12.40
CA MET A 69 -13.02 -1.00 13.70
C MET A 69 -13.21 0.32 14.44
N LEU A 70 -13.19 1.44 13.73
CA LEU A 70 -13.33 2.77 14.33
C LEU A 70 -14.79 3.11 14.65
N GLY A 71 -15.74 2.34 14.11
CA GLY A 71 -17.15 2.70 14.09
C GLY A 71 -17.36 3.92 13.18
N ASN A 72 -18.56 4.07 12.62
CA ASN A 72 -18.98 5.36 12.11
C ASN A 72 -19.04 6.34 13.29
N SER A 73 -17.91 6.96 13.64
CA SER A 73 -17.92 8.18 14.44
C SER A 73 -18.42 9.29 13.52
N GLU A 74 -19.73 9.39 13.37
CA GLU A 74 -20.36 10.65 12.99
C GLU A 74 -20.11 11.63 14.15
N GLU A 75 -19.14 12.52 13.96
CA GLU A 75 -19.03 13.78 14.72
C GLU A 75 -19.13 14.96 13.74
#